data_AF-A0AAJ2J0E7-F1
#
_entry.id   AF-A0AAJ2J0E7-F1
#
_cell.length_a   1.000
_cell.length_b   1.000
_cell.length_c   1.000
_cell.angle_alpha   90.00
_cell.angle_beta   90.00
_cell.angle_gamma   90.00
#
_symmetry.space_group_name_H-M   'P 1'
#
loop_
_entity.id
_entity.type
_entity.pdbx_description
1 polymer ?
#
loop_
_entity_poly.entity_id
_entity_poly.type
_entity_poly.pdbx_seq_one_letter_code
_entity_poly.pdbx_strand_id
1 'polypeptide(L)' 'MNIGYARVSTGLQNLHLQKDSLKKYDCEKIFTDHMSGSKKERPGLKSAIEFSRSG' A
#
# COMPACT_ATOMS: atom_id res chain seq x y z
N MET A 1 1.32 15.37 -3.77
CA MET A 1 1.89 14.02 -3.87
C MET A 1 0.89 13.01 -3.32
N ASN A 2 0.31 12.19 -4.19
CA ASN A 2 -0.63 11.14 -3.78
C ASN A 2 0.13 9.83 -3.57
N ILE A 3 -0.25 9.11 -2.52
CA ILE A 3 0.44 7.92 -2.07
C ILE A 3 -0.58 6.81 -1.95
N GLY A 4 -0.32 5.71 -2.65
CA GLY A 4 -1.14 4.53 -2.59
C GLY A 4 -0.61 3.56 -1.55
N TYR A 5 -1.51 2.90 -0.82
CA TYR A 5 -1.17 1.79 0.06
C TYR A 5 -2.07 0.61 -0.25
N ALA A 6 -1.47 -0.53 -0.57
CA ALA A 6 -2.14 -1.79 -0.82
C ALA A 6 -1.64 -2.86 0.16
N ARG A 7 -2.52 -3.78 0.56
CA ARG A 7 -2.17 -4.86 1.48
C ARG A 7 -2.78 -6.17 1.01
N VAL A 8 -1.98 -7.22 1.00
CA VAL A 8 -2.45 -8.60 0.79
C VAL A 8 -2.01 -9.51 1.91
N SER A 9 -2.92 -10.37 2.34
CA SER A 9 -2.72 -11.33 3.42
C SER A 9 -2.38 -12.72 2.90
N THR A 10 -2.59 -12.98 1.61
CA THR A 10 -2.32 -14.27 0.97
C THR A 10 -1.77 -13.99 -0.42
N GLY A 11 -0.72 -14.70 -0.84
CA GLY A 11 -0.02 -14.47 -2.12
C GLY A 11 -0.89 -14.60 -3.38
N LEU A 12 -2.13 -15.08 -3.24
CA LEU A 12 -3.13 -15.22 -4.30
C LEU A 12 -4.13 -14.06 -4.38
N GLN A 13 -4.12 -13.11 -3.44
CA GLN A 13 -4.99 -11.95 -3.55
C GLN A 13 -4.50 -11.04 -4.67
N ASN A 14 -5.40 -10.64 -5.57
CA ASN A 14 -5.13 -9.83 -6.75
C ASN A 14 -4.62 -8.42 -6.40
N LEU A 15 -3.34 -8.33 -6.01
CA LEU A 15 -2.57 -7.10 -5.86
C LEU A 15 -2.65 -6.21 -7.09
N HIS A 16 -2.80 -6.84 -8.27
CA HIS A 16 -2.86 -6.16 -9.55
C HIS A 16 -4.04 -5.19 -9.64
N LEU A 17 -5.24 -5.60 -9.20
CA LEU A 17 -6.43 -4.74 -9.18
C LEU A 17 -6.27 -3.55 -8.22
N GLN A 18 -5.74 -3.80 -7.01
CA GLN A 18 -5.47 -2.71 -6.06
C GLN A 18 -4.44 -1.73 -6.61
N LYS A 19 -3.36 -2.23 -7.23
CA LYS A 19 -2.34 -1.38 -7.86
C LYS A 19 -2.89 -0.58 -9.03
N ASP A 20 -3.75 -1.18 -9.86
CA ASP A 20 -4.35 -0.52 -11.01
C ASP A 20 -5.30 0.61 -10.56
N SER A 21 -6.13 0.36 -9.55
CA SER A 21 -6.94 1.39 -8.91
C SER A 21 -6.07 2.52 -8.35
N LEU A 22 -5.01 2.21 -7.60
CA LEU A 22 -4.11 3.23 -7.04
C LEU A 22 -3.40 4.04 -8.14
N LYS A 23 -2.99 3.40 -9.24
CA LYS A 23 -2.45 4.10 -10.42
C LYS A 23 -3.49 5.02 -11.06
N LYS A 24 -4.77 4.62 -11.13
CA LYS A 24 -5.87 5.48 -11.61
C LYS A 24 -6.09 6.72 -10.74
N TYR A 25 -5.75 6.65 -9.46
CA TYR A 25 -5.82 7.79 -8.54
C TYR A 25 -4.55 8.68 -8.58
N ASP A 26 -3.72 8.54 -9.61
CA ASP A 26 -2.48 9.31 -9.78
C ASP A 26 -1.53 9.19 -8.57
N CYS A 27 -1.51 8.01 -7.95
CA CYS A 27 -0.61 7.75 -6.82
C CYS A 27 0.82 7.59 -7.32
N GLU A 28 1.66 8.61 -7.11
CA GLU A 28 3.08 8.62 -7.47
C GLU A 28 3.88 7.51 -6.79
N LYS A 29 3.50 7.14 -5.56
CA LYS A 29 4.20 6.10 -4.81
C LYS A 29 3.21 5.10 -4.22
N ILE A 30 3.41 3.83 -4.53
CA ILE A 30 2.54 2.74 -4.07
C ILE A 30 3.32 1.85 -3.12
N PHE A 31 2.89 1.82 -1.86
CA PHE A 31 3.41 0.93 -0.83
C PHE A 31 2.58 -0.35 -0.78
N THR A 32 3.24 -1.49 -0.61
CA THR A 32 2.56 -2.78 -0.53
C THR A 32 3.04 -3.58 0.68
N ASP A 33 2.10 -4.04 1.51
CA ASP A 33 2.39 -4.96 2.62
C ASP A 33 1.87 -6.37 2.30
N HIS A 34 2.73 -7.38 2.46
CA HIS A 34 2.39 -8.79 2.26
C HIS A 34 2.34 -9.50 3.61
N MET A 35 1.28 -9.26 4.37
CA MET A 35 1.14 -9.75 5.74
C MET A 35 -0.32 -10.12 6.04
N SER A 36 -0.51 -11.25 6.71
CA SER A 36 -1.81 -11.67 7.24
C SER A 36 -2.40 -10.59 8.14
N GLY A 37 -3.68 -10.28 7.98
CA GLY A 37 -4.34 -9.18 8.69
C GLY A 37 -4.29 -9.25 10.22
N SER A 38 -3.91 -10.41 10.76
CA SER A 38 -3.65 -10.66 12.18
C SER A 38 -2.34 -10.04 12.70
N LYS A 39 -1.37 -9.73 11.83
CA LYS A 39 -0.13 -9.06 12.24
C LYS A 39 -0.34 -7.54 12.30
N LYS A 40 -0.10 -6.96 13.48
CA LYS A 40 -0.17 -5.51 13.75
C LYS A 40 0.98 -4.74 13.11
N GLU A 41 2.09 -5.41 12.80
CA GLU A 41 3.27 -4.77 12.19
C GLU A 41 3.05 -4.58 10.70
N ARG A 42 2.87 -3.31 10.29
CA ARG A 42 2.65 -2.87 8.92
C ARG A 42 3.72 -1.84 8.55
N PRO A 43 4.94 -2.30 8.21
CA PRO A 43 6.04 -1.40 7.88
C PRO A 43 5.73 -0.55 6.64
N GLY A 44 5.07 -1.10 5.61
CA GLY A 44 4.70 -0.35 4.41
C GLY A 44 3.68 0.76 4.67
N LEU A 45 2.72 0.54 5.58
CA LEU A 45 1.80 1.59 6.01
C LEU A 45 2.53 2.72 6.75
N LYS A 46 3.45 2.39 7.66
CA LYS A 46 4.27 3.39 8.36
C LYS A 46 5.07 4.23 7.37
N SER A 47 5.76 3.60 6.43
CA SER A 47 6.53 4.31 5.41
C SER A 47 5.65 5.19 4.52
N ALA A 48 4.43 4.76 4.20
CA ALA A 48 3.47 5.59 3.45
C ALA A 48 3.06 6.85 4.24
N ILE A 49 2.78 6.70 5.53
CA ILE A 49 2.39 7.82 6.42
C ILE A 49 3.56 8.79 6.62
N GLU A 50 4.77 8.28 6.82
CA GLU A 50 5.98 9.10 6.93
C GLU A 50 6.24 9.87 5.63
N PHE A 51 6.14 9.20 4.47
CA PHE A 51 6.27 9.85 3.17
C PHE A 51 5.20 10.92 2.94
N SER A 52 3.98 10.72 3.46
CA SER A 52 2.89 11.70 3.36
C SER A 52 3.10 12.97 4.15
N ARG A 53 3.83 12.89 5.26
CA ARG A 53 4.05 14.02 6.16
C ARG A 53 5.21 14.92 5.74
N SER A 54 6.07 14.46 4.84
CA SER A 54 7.17 15.26 4.29
C SER A 54 6.76 16.14 3.10
N GLY A 55 5.46 16.32 2.85
CA GLY A 55 4.90 17.19 1.81
C GLY A 55 4.26 18.45 2.36
#